data_AF-A0AAJ3D383-F1
#
_entry.id   AF-A0AAJ3D383-F1
#
_cell.length_a   1.000
_cell.length_b   1.000
_cell.length_c   1.000
_cell.angle_alpha   90.00
_cell.angle_beta   90.00
_cell.angle_gamma   90.00
#
_symmetry.space_group_name_H-M   'P 1'
#
loop_
_entity.id
_entity.type
_entity.pdbx_description
1 polymer ?
#
loop_
_entity_poly.entity_id
_entity_poly.type
_entity_poly.pdbx_seq_one_letter_code
_entity_poly.pdbx_strand_id
1 'polypeptide(L)'
;MRPARLSAVAAVVAAAALTAVTGCTEKGDDGEGVVQVTAADDTCEVSAKEFPAGHVELAIENKGSKVTEVYLLFPDDRVVTERENIGPGTTQRVTAEVKPGDYRIACKPGMKGAGIRQDVKATGKGAAERDPRLDKAVAAYRTYVQAQADETLPLAETFAKAVKAGDLEAAKKAYAPSRVGWERTEPVAESFGDIDPKVDVREDGLEDGQKWTGWHRLEKSLWHDKKITDEDKKLADQLVTDLKDWQNRVGTADITPTSMANGAKELLDEVATGKVTGEEERYSHTDLVDFKANVEGAEKSYALLKPVAQENDAALVTELDKEFAALDALLDKYRADKDSYVFTSYDTVGAAGRKELSDAVNALAEPLSKLAAAVVTK
;
A
#
# COMPACT_ATOMS: atom_id res chain seq x y z
N MET A 1 64.17 -15.77 50.68
CA MET A 1 63.50 -16.58 51.72
C MET A 1 61.99 -16.58 51.46
N ARG A 2 61.38 -17.74 51.23
CA ARG A 2 59.92 -17.99 51.40
C ARG A 2 59.58 -17.92 52.91
N PRO A 3 58.32 -17.71 53.40
CA PRO A 3 57.03 -18.34 52.99
C PRO A 3 55.77 -17.38 52.95
N ALA A 4 54.73 -17.63 52.12
CA ALA A 4 53.46 -18.40 52.32
C ALA A 4 52.40 -17.69 53.22
N ARG A 5 51.05 -17.66 53.03
CA ARG A 5 50.03 -18.48 52.31
C ARG A 5 48.70 -17.69 52.08
N LEU A 6 48.00 -18.05 50.99
CA LEU A 6 46.54 -18.30 50.79
C LEU A 6 45.44 -17.35 51.36
N SER A 7 44.56 -16.86 50.49
CA SER A 7 43.20 -17.45 50.26
C SER A 7 42.45 -16.75 49.13
N ALA A 8 41.65 -17.55 48.43
CA ALA A 8 40.93 -17.25 47.19
C ALA A 8 39.57 -16.56 47.43
N VAL A 9 39.15 -15.71 46.49
CA VAL A 9 37.73 -15.54 46.13
C VAL A 9 37.66 -15.41 44.61
N ALA A 10 36.93 -16.34 44.00
CA ALA A 10 36.65 -16.39 42.57
C ALA A 10 35.63 -15.32 42.19
N ALA A 11 35.96 -14.47 41.22
CA ALA A 11 34.99 -13.64 40.51
C ALA A 11 34.82 -14.25 39.11
N VAL A 12 33.67 -14.86 38.87
CA VAL A 12 33.24 -15.38 37.57
C VAL A 12 33.00 -14.18 36.66
N VAL A 13 33.83 -14.02 35.63
CA VAL A 13 33.56 -13.10 34.52
C VAL A 13 32.56 -13.79 33.60
N ALA A 14 31.30 -13.35 33.63
CA ALA A 14 30.33 -13.71 32.62
C ALA A 14 30.67 -12.97 31.33
N ALA A 15 31.29 -13.67 30.38
CA ALA A 15 31.42 -13.19 29.01
C ALA A 15 30.02 -13.18 28.37
N ALA A 16 29.46 -11.99 28.19
CA ALA A 16 28.27 -11.81 27.36
C ALA A 16 28.67 -12.07 25.90
N ALA A 17 28.32 -13.25 25.39
CA ALA A 17 28.35 -13.52 23.97
C ALA A 17 27.28 -12.67 23.30
N LEU A 18 27.70 -11.61 22.60
CA LEU A 18 26.90 -10.93 21.59
C LEU A 18 26.60 -11.93 20.47
N THR A 19 25.42 -12.55 20.54
CA THR A 19 24.83 -13.25 19.42
C THR A 19 24.36 -12.20 18.42
N ALA A 20 25.18 -11.96 17.40
CA ALA A 20 24.74 -11.30 16.19
C ALA A 20 23.60 -12.15 15.59
N VAL A 21 22.38 -11.65 15.67
CA VAL A 21 21.24 -12.15 14.90
C VAL A 21 21.54 -11.81 13.44
N THR A 22 22.32 -12.66 12.80
CA THR A 22 22.32 -12.77 11.35
C THR A 22 21.01 -13.48 11.03
N GLY A 23 19.98 -12.70 10.68
CA GLY A 23 18.81 -13.24 10.03
C GLY A 23 19.29 -13.94 8.77
N CYS A 24 19.30 -15.28 8.82
CA CYS A 24 19.50 -16.09 7.64
C CYS A 24 18.30 -15.83 6.73
N THR A 25 18.43 -14.89 5.80
CA THR A 25 17.61 -14.85 4.61
C THR A 25 17.86 -16.17 3.90
N GLU A 26 16.85 -17.04 3.85
CA GLU A 26 16.92 -18.23 3.02
C GLU A 26 17.28 -17.78 1.61
N LYS A 27 18.37 -18.33 1.07
CA LYS A 27 18.67 -18.24 -0.36
C LYS A 27 17.48 -18.86 -1.08
N GLY A 28 16.59 -18.02 -1.59
CA GLY A 28 15.53 -18.46 -2.49
C GLY A 28 16.18 -19.16 -3.66
N ASP A 29 15.70 -20.37 -3.94
CA ASP A 29 16.13 -21.21 -5.05
C ASP A 29 16.03 -20.41 -6.37
N ASP A 30 17.05 -20.49 -7.23
CA ASP A 30 17.09 -19.84 -8.56
C ASP A 30 16.17 -20.61 -9.53
N GLY A 31 14.88 -20.70 -9.18
CA GLY A 31 13.85 -21.41 -9.93
C GLY A 31 13.41 -20.67 -11.20
N GLU A 32 12.82 -21.42 -12.11
CA GLU A 32 12.12 -20.88 -13.28
C GLU A 32 11.02 -19.90 -12.81
N GLY A 33 10.99 -18.67 -13.35
CA GLY A 33 10.01 -17.63 -12.98
C GLY A 33 10.47 -16.60 -11.94
N VAL A 34 11.71 -16.68 -11.42
CA VAL A 34 12.29 -15.64 -10.55
C VAL A 34 13.17 -14.67 -11.35
N VAL A 35 12.90 -13.38 -11.23
CA VAL A 35 13.74 -12.29 -11.76
C VAL A 35 14.40 -11.56 -10.58
N GLN A 36 15.72 -11.61 -10.51
CA GLN A 36 16.48 -10.84 -9.52
C GLN A 36 16.50 -9.37 -9.97
N VAL A 37 16.13 -8.46 -9.09
CA VAL A 37 16.14 -7.02 -9.31
C VAL A 37 17.11 -6.37 -8.32
N THR A 38 18.24 -5.84 -8.82
CA THR A 38 19.16 -5.05 -7.99
C THR A 38 18.88 -3.57 -8.23
N ALA A 39 18.26 -2.93 -7.25
CA ALA A 39 18.00 -1.50 -7.25
C ALA A 39 19.18 -0.74 -6.61
N ALA A 40 19.62 0.36 -7.22
CA ALA A 40 20.56 1.30 -6.63
C ALA A 40 20.16 2.74 -6.98
N ASP A 41 20.92 3.73 -6.51
CA ASP A 41 20.56 5.15 -6.63
C ASP A 41 20.42 5.64 -8.09
N ASP A 42 21.13 5.01 -9.03
CA ASP A 42 21.18 5.38 -10.45
C ASP A 42 21.05 4.18 -11.40
N THR A 43 20.87 2.95 -10.88
CA THR A 43 20.72 1.73 -11.67
C THR A 43 19.56 0.86 -11.19
N CYS A 44 19.01 0.07 -12.12
CA CYS A 44 17.99 -0.95 -11.86
C CYS A 44 18.35 -2.15 -12.74
N GLU A 45 19.08 -3.11 -12.18
CA GLU A 45 19.58 -4.28 -12.91
C GLU A 45 18.61 -5.45 -12.75
N VAL A 46 18.35 -6.17 -13.84
CA VAL A 46 17.49 -7.37 -13.86
C VAL A 46 18.29 -8.57 -14.32
N SER A 47 18.13 -9.73 -13.67
CA SER A 47 18.86 -10.96 -14.06
C SER A 47 18.48 -11.50 -15.44
N ALA A 48 17.26 -11.21 -15.89
CA ALA A 48 16.75 -11.62 -17.19
C ALA A 48 15.83 -10.54 -17.79
N LYS A 49 15.93 -10.35 -19.11
CA LYS A 49 15.02 -9.49 -19.88
C LYS A 49 13.85 -10.25 -20.51
N GLU A 50 13.90 -11.58 -20.47
CA GLU A 50 12.81 -12.45 -20.88
C GLU A 50 12.56 -13.48 -19.79
N PHE A 51 11.29 -13.71 -19.46
CA PHE A 51 10.86 -14.73 -18.50
C PHE A 51 9.57 -15.41 -18.97
N PRO A 52 9.21 -16.60 -18.47
CA PRO A 52 7.93 -17.22 -18.79
C PRO A 52 6.76 -16.38 -18.27
N ALA A 53 5.69 -16.28 -19.06
CA ALA A 53 4.40 -15.79 -18.59
C ALA A 53 3.78 -16.77 -17.58
N GLY A 54 2.85 -16.29 -16.76
CA GLY A 54 2.30 -17.02 -15.63
C GLY A 54 2.61 -16.31 -14.33
N HIS A 55 3.05 -17.04 -13.31
CA HIS A 55 3.51 -16.44 -12.07
C HIS A 55 5.00 -16.06 -12.20
N VAL A 56 5.31 -14.80 -11.97
CA VAL A 56 6.67 -14.27 -11.88
C VAL A 56 6.91 -13.73 -10.48
N GLU A 57 8.10 -13.94 -9.96
CA GLU A 57 8.54 -13.36 -8.71
C GLU A 57 9.70 -12.41 -8.95
N LEU A 58 9.58 -11.17 -8.47
CA LEU A 58 10.70 -10.24 -8.41
C LEU A 58 11.39 -10.40 -7.05
N ALA A 59 12.62 -10.91 -7.06
CA ALA A 59 13.48 -10.97 -5.89
C ALA A 59 14.34 -9.70 -5.86
N ILE A 60 13.96 -8.75 -5.01
CA ILE A 60 14.48 -7.39 -5.00
C ILE A 60 15.55 -7.25 -3.92
N GLU A 61 16.68 -6.64 -4.28
CA GLU A 61 17.73 -6.19 -3.36
C GLU A 61 17.97 -4.70 -3.56
N ASN A 62 17.85 -3.90 -2.51
CA ASN A 62 18.19 -2.49 -2.54
C ASN A 62 19.65 -2.27 -2.10
N LYS A 63 20.54 -1.98 -3.05
CA LYS A 63 21.94 -1.60 -2.83
C LYS A 63 22.16 -0.09 -2.83
N GLY A 64 21.10 0.69 -3.04
CA GLY A 64 21.13 2.15 -2.99
C GLY A 64 21.24 2.69 -1.57
N SER A 65 21.38 4.00 -1.48
CA SER A 65 21.40 4.75 -0.22
C SER A 65 20.03 5.28 0.19
N LYS A 66 19.04 5.21 -0.70
CA LYS A 66 17.66 5.68 -0.49
C LYS A 66 16.69 4.52 -0.31
N VAL A 67 15.56 4.78 0.37
CA VAL A 67 14.38 3.94 0.24
C VAL A 67 13.97 3.92 -1.23
N THR A 68 13.63 2.75 -1.77
CA THR A 68 13.19 2.60 -3.16
C THR A 68 11.87 1.84 -3.22
N GLU A 69 11.17 2.02 -4.32
CA GLU A 69 10.11 1.11 -4.79
C GLU A 69 10.59 0.34 -6.02
N VAL A 70 9.98 -0.81 -6.27
CA VAL A 70 10.13 -1.55 -7.51
C VAL A 70 8.77 -1.87 -8.09
N TYR A 71 8.56 -1.51 -9.36
CA TYR A 71 7.34 -1.71 -10.10
C TYR A 71 7.54 -2.72 -11.23
N LEU A 72 6.52 -3.51 -11.50
CA LEU A 72 6.28 -4.14 -12.79
C LEU A 72 5.14 -3.40 -13.48
N LEU A 73 5.41 -2.86 -14.67
CA LEU A 73 4.52 -1.97 -15.40
C LEU A 73 4.16 -2.56 -16.77
N PHE A 74 2.95 -2.25 -17.23
CA PHE A 74 2.60 -2.33 -18.64
C PHE A 74 3.35 -1.26 -19.46
N PRO A 75 3.42 -1.39 -20.80
CA PRO A 75 4.11 -0.42 -21.65
C PRO A 75 3.50 0.99 -21.64
N ASP A 76 2.26 1.13 -21.19
CA ASP A 76 1.51 2.38 -21.00
C ASP A 76 1.57 2.91 -19.56
N ASP A 77 2.50 2.39 -18.74
CA ASP A 77 2.76 2.76 -17.34
C ASP A 77 1.64 2.42 -16.34
N ARG A 78 0.61 1.68 -16.77
CA ARG A 78 -0.30 1.00 -15.83
C ARG A 78 0.47 0.00 -14.96
N VAL A 79 0.11 -0.10 -13.69
CA VAL A 79 0.80 -0.97 -12.74
C VAL A 79 0.26 -2.40 -12.83
N VAL A 80 1.18 -3.38 -12.93
CA VAL A 80 0.86 -4.81 -12.76
C VAL A 80 0.96 -5.19 -11.29
N THR A 81 2.07 -4.78 -10.66
CA THR A 81 2.32 -4.90 -9.23
C THR A 81 3.47 -3.98 -8.86
N GLU A 82 3.56 -3.68 -7.57
CA GLU A 82 4.71 -2.99 -6.99
C GLU A 82 5.10 -3.54 -5.63
N ARG A 83 6.27 -3.09 -5.19
CA ARG A 83 6.77 -3.30 -3.84
C ARG A 83 7.42 -2.01 -3.38
N GLU A 84 6.82 -1.40 -2.37
CA GLU A 84 7.25 -0.11 -1.86
C GLU A 84 8.10 -0.21 -0.60
N ASN A 85 8.63 0.94 -0.17
CA ASN A 85 9.29 1.12 1.12
C ASN A 85 10.46 0.17 1.37
N ILE A 86 11.22 -0.16 0.30
CA ILE A 86 12.36 -1.06 0.37
C ILE A 86 13.57 -0.27 0.87
N GLY A 87 13.91 -0.43 2.15
CA GLY A 87 15.02 0.28 2.79
C GLY A 87 16.41 -0.10 2.25
N PRO A 88 17.42 0.80 2.38
CA PRO A 88 18.80 0.50 2.01
C PRO A 88 19.35 -0.78 2.64
N GLY A 89 19.99 -1.63 1.84
CA GLY A 89 20.60 -2.89 2.29
C GLY A 89 19.59 -4.00 2.63
N THR A 90 18.31 -3.83 2.27
CA THR A 90 17.26 -4.82 2.53
C THR A 90 16.85 -5.57 1.26
N THR A 91 16.19 -6.71 1.45
CA THR A 91 15.63 -7.51 0.36
C THR A 91 14.13 -7.64 0.52
N GLN A 92 13.40 -7.68 -0.59
CA GLN A 92 11.97 -7.94 -0.64
C GLN A 92 11.65 -8.91 -1.79
N ARG A 93 10.49 -9.55 -1.73
CA ARG A 93 9.94 -10.33 -2.85
C ARG A 93 8.55 -9.82 -3.16
N VAL A 94 8.16 -9.89 -4.43
CA VAL A 94 6.79 -9.65 -4.88
C VAL A 94 6.44 -10.65 -5.98
N THR A 95 5.29 -11.31 -5.84
CA THR A 95 4.79 -12.30 -6.80
C THR A 95 3.66 -11.68 -7.62
N ALA A 96 3.68 -11.85 -8.94
CA ALA A 96 2.66 -11.35 -9.84
C ALA A 96 2.24 -12.38 -10.89
N GLU A 97 0.96 -12.37 -11.26
CA GLU A 97 0.44 -13.03 -12.46
C GLU A 97 0.60 -12.11 -13.67
N VAL A 98 1.34 -12.57 -14.69
CA VAL A 98 1.60 -11.86 -15.95
C VAL A 98 1.16 -12.68 -17.16
N LYS A 99 0.64 -12.01 -18.19
CA LYS A 99 0.31 -12.61 -19.48
C LYS A 99 1.52 -12.50 -20.42
N PRO A 100 1.59 -13.27 -21.52
CA PRO A 100 2.62 -13.03 -22.53
C PRO A 100 2.50 -11.60 -23.09
N GLY A 101 3.62 -10.87 -23.14
CA GLY A 101 3.62 -9.47 -23.53
C GLY A 101 4.89 -8.72 -23.16
N ASP A 102 4.95 -7.46 -23.56
CA ASP A 102 6.02 -6.54 -23.21
C ASP A 102 5.67 -5.82 -21.90
N TYR A 103 6.66 -5.61 -21.05
CA TYR A 103 6.54 -5.00 -19.72
C TYR A 103 7.76 -4.13 -19.41
N ARG A 104 7.72 -3.39 -18.30
CA ARG A 104 8.87 -2.70 -17.74
C ARG A 104 9.04 -3.00 -16.27
N ILE A 105 10.28 -3.20 -15.84
CA ILE A 105 10.64 -3.15 -14.42
C ILE A 105 11.22 -1.76 -14.15
N ALA A 106 10.72 -1.07 -13.13
CA ALA A 106 11.19 0.25 -12.75
C ALA A 106 11.60 0.28 -11.28
N CYS A 107 12.82 0.74 -10.99
CA CYS A 107 13.24 1.06 -9.63
C CYS A 107 13.11 2.57 -9.42
N LYS A 108 12.49 3.02 -8.33
CA LYS A 108 12.31 4.44 -8.00
C LYS A 108 13.07 4.83 -6.71
N PRO A 109 14.39 5.08 -6.76
CA PRO A 109 15.13 5.54 -5.59
C PRO A 109 14.63 6.90 -5.09
N GLY A 110 14.17 6.94 -3.84
CA GLY A 110 13.54 8.11 -3.24
C GLY A 110 12.05 8.26 -3.56
N MET A 111 11.39 7.21 -4.08
CA MET A 111 9.92 7.10 -4.16
C MET A 111 9.26 8.21 -5.00
N LYS A 112 9.97 8.71 -6.03
CA LYS A 112 9.51 9.83 -6.86
C LYS A 112 9.87 9.65 -8.33
N GLY A 113 9.00 10.19 -9.19
CA GLY A 113 9.18 10.24 -10.63
C GLY A 113 9.09 8.89 -11.35
N ALA A 114 9.52 8.85 -12.61
CA ALA A 114 9.36 7.69 -13.48
C ALA A 114 10.27 6.49 -13.18
N GLY A 115 11.30 6.67 -12.34
CA GLY A 115 12.29 5.64 -12.00
C GLY A 115 13.27 5.28 -13.12
N ILE A 116 14.21 4.39 -12.79
CA ILE A 116 15.17 3.79 -13.71
C ILE A 116 14.54 2.52 -14.27
N ARG A 117 14.39 2.44 -15.60
CA ARG A 117 13.53 1.44 -16.26
C ARG A 117 14.32 0.42 -17.09
N GLN A 118 13.85 -0.83 -17.04
CA GLN A 118 14.29 -1.93 -17.90
C GLN A 118 13.09 -2.47 -18.68
N ASP A 119 13.17 -2.48 -20.01
CA ASP A 119 12.21 -3.21 -20.84
C ASP A 119 12.44 -4.73 -20.68
N VAL A 120 11.37 -5.46 -20.41
CA VAL A 120 11.37 -6.91 -20.21
C VAL A 120 10.18 -7.56 -20.93
N LYS A 121 10.21 -8.87 -21.12
CA LYS A 121 9.19 -9.60 -21.87
C LYS A 121 8.78 -10.91 -21.20
N ALA A 122 7.48 -11.08 -21.04
CA ALA A 122 6.89 -12.36 -20.65
C ALA A 122 6.60 -13.19 -21.91
N THR A 123 7.11 -14.43 -21.95
CA THR A 123 7.07 -15.32 -23.13
C THR A 123 6.26 -16.59 -22.87
N GLY A 124 5.88 -17.34 -23.91
CA GLY A 124 5.10 -18.57 -23.77
C GLY A 124 3.62 -18.44 -24.16
N LYS A 125 2.80 -19.42 -23.77
CA LYS A 125 1.38 -19.50 -24.14
C LYS A 125 0.50 -19.56 -22.89
N GLY A 126 -0.45 -18.64 -22.78
CA GLY A 126 -1.53 -18.68 -21.79
C GLY A 126 -1.26 -17.86 -20.51
N ALA A 127 -2.34 -17.55 -19.80
CA ALA A 127 -2.29 -17.02 -18.43
C ALA A 127 -1.87 -18.14 -17.46
N ALA A 128 -1.52 -17.79 -16.22
CA ALA A 128 -1.20 -18.78 -15.20
C ALA A 128 -2.38 -19.75 -14.99
N GLU A 129 -2.07 -21.03 -14.78
CA GLU A 129 -3.07 -21.96 -14.25
C GLU A 129 -3.46 -21.50 -12.85
N ARG A 130 -4.76 -21.35 -12.60
CA ARG A 130 -5.28 -20.85 -11.34
C ARG A 130 -6.49 -21.64 -10.88
N ASP A 131 -6.64 -21.71 -9.56
CA ASP A 131 -7.81 -22.32 -8.94
C ASP A 131 -9.09 -21.56 -9.37
N PRO A 132 -10.15 -22.24 -9.87
CA PRO A 132 -11.39 -21.59 -10.28
C PRO A 132 -12.10 -20.78 -9.19
N ARG A 133 -11.77 -20.99 -7.91
CA ARG A 133 -12.23 -20.14 -6.80
C ARG A 133 -11.63 -18.74 -6.86
N LEU A 134 -10.41 -18.61 -7.37
CA LEU A 134 -9.76 -17.32 -7.56
C LEU A 134 -10.41 -16.50 -8.69
N ASP A 135 -10.92 -17.15 -9.73
CA ASP A 135 -11.75 -16.47 -10.74
C ASP A 135 -13.00 -15.83 -10.11
N LYS A 136 -13.66 -16.58 -9.22
CA LYS A 136 -14.83 -16.07 -8.48
C LYS A 136 -14.43 -14.94 -7.52
N ALA A 137 -13.29 -15.05 -6.86
CA ALA A 137 -12.75 -14.01 -5.99
C ALA A 137 -12.50 -12.71 -6.78
N VAL A 138 -11.84 -12.80 -7.95
CA VAL A 138 -11.60 -11.65 -8.83
C VAL A 138 -12.92 -11.03 -9.31
N ALA A 139 -13.90 -11.83 -9.71
CA ALA A 139 -15.21 -11.32 -10.14
C ALA A 139 -15.97 -10.60 -8.98
N ALA A 140 -15.90 -11.16 -7.77
CA ALA A 140 -16.48 -10.54 -6.58
C ALA A 140 -15.74 -9.24 -6.20
N TYR A 141 -14.41 -9.22 -6.34
CA TYR A 141 -13.63 -8.01 -6.07
C TYR A 141 -13.91 -6.90 -7.08
N ARG A 142 -14.03 -7.22 -8.38
CA ARG A 142 -14.49 -6.26 -9.40
C ARG A 142 -15.85 -5.63 -9.05
N THR A 143 -16.77 -6.44 -8.56
CA THR A 143 -18.09 -5.97 -8.12
C THR A 143 -17.97 -5.02 -6.92
N TYR A 144 -17.14 -5.40 -5.94
CA TYR A 144 -16.86 -4.56 -4.77
C TYR A 144 -16.24 -3.22 -5.14
N VAL A 145 -15.21 -3.24 -5.99
CA VAL A 145 -14.50 -2.03 -6.42
C VAL A 145 -15.43 -1.09 -7.20
N GLN A 146 -16.23 -1.61 -8.12
CA GLN A 146 -17.24 -0.80 -8.82
C GLN A 146 -18.25 -0.20 -7.84
N ALA A 147 -18.71 -0.98 -6.85
CA ALA A 147 -19.62 -0.48 -5.83
C ALA A 147 -19.00 0.65 -5.00
N GLN A 148 -17.71 0.54 -4.63
CA GLN A 148 -17.01 1.62 -3.92
C GLN A 148 -16.90 2.89 -4.77
N ALA A 149 -16.68 2.78 -6.08
CA ALA A 149 -16.69 3.94 -6.97
C ALA A 149 -18.09 4.56 -7.11
N ASP A 150 -19.12 3.71 -7.27
CA ASP A 150 -20.52 4.13 -7.37
C ASP A 150 -21.03 4.82 -6.09
N GLU A 151 -20.57 4.35 -4.92
CA GLU A 151 -20.91 4.92 -3.61
C GLU A 151 -20.10 6.19 -3.30
N THR A 152 -18.85 6.29 -3.77
CA THR A 152 -18.00 7.47 -3.59
C THR A 152 -18.54 8.70 -4.31
N LEU A 153 -18.99 8.53 -5.56
CA LEU A 153 -19.38 9.66 -6.41
C LEU A 153 -20.45 10.59 -5.79
N PRO A 154 -21.60 10.10 -5.27
CA PRO A 154 -22.59 10.98 -4.65
C PRO A 154 -22.09 11.68 -3.37
N LEU A 155 -21.14 11.08 -2.65
CA LEU A 155 -20.51 11.70 -1.48
C LEU A 155 -19.57 12.84 -1.90
N ALA A 156 -18.76 12.61 -2.95
CA ALA A 156 -17.93 13.64 -3.56
C ALA A 156 -18.76 14.78 -4.18
N GLU A 157 -19.90 14.49 -4.82
CA GLU A 157 -20.82 15.52 -5.32
C GLU A 157 -21.42 16.35 -4.18
N THR A 158 -21.71 15.72 -3.03
CA THR A 158 -22.17 16.42 -1.82
C THR A 158 -21.09 17.37 -1.28
N PHE A 159 -19.84 16.89 -1.19
CA PHE A 159 -18.69 17.69 -0.81
C PHE A 159 -18.47 18.87 -1.77
N ALA A 160 -18.40 18.61 -3.07
CA ALA A 160 -18.19 19.62 -4.09
C ALA A 160 -19.31 20.68 -4.09
N LYS A 161 -20.57 20.28 -3.87
CA LYS A 161 -21.69 21.22 -3.75
C LYS A 161 -21.52 22.17 -2.56
N ALA A 162 -21.06 21.67 -1.41
CA ALA A 162 -20.80 22.50 -0.23
C ALA A 162 -19.66 23.51 -0.48
N VAL A 163 -18.57 23.06 -1.11
CA VAL A 163 -17.49 23.96 -1.56
C VAL A 163 -18.03 25.03 -2.51
N LYS A 164 -18.82 24.64 -3.51
CA LYS A 164 -19.41 25.59 -4.49
C LYS A 164 -20.34 26.63 -3.85
N ALA A 165 -21.07 26.24 -2.80
CA ALA A 165 -21.92 27.14 -2.03
C ALA A 165 -21.12 28.10 -1.14
N GLY A 166 -19.82 27.90 -0.96
CA GLY A 166 -19.01 28.65 0.00
C GLY A 166 -19.30 28.28 1.45
N ASP A 167 -19.94 27.13 1.70
CA ASP A 167 -20.30 26.66 3.04
C ASP A 167 -19.13 25.85 3.63
N LEU A 168 -18.29 26.54 4.42
CA LEU A 168 -17.09 25.96 5.01
C LEU A 168 -17.40 24.77 5.92
N GLU A 169 -18.43 24.87 6.74
CA GLU A 169 -18.75 23.85 7.74
C GLU A 169 -19.39 22.62 7.09
N ALA A 170 -20.29 22.83 6.11
CA ALA A 170 -20.84 21.72 5.34
C ALA A 170 -19.76 21.01 4.51
N ALA A 171 -18.80 21.75 3.93
CA ALA A 171 -17.71 21.18 3.17
C ALA A 171 -16.79 20.32 4.06
N LYS A 172 -16.39 20.85 5.23
CA LYS A 172 -15.60 20.09 6.20
C LYS A 172 -16.27 18.79 6.64
N LYS A 173 -17.59 18.84 6.91
CA LYS A 173 -18.36 17.66 7.31
C LYS A 173 -18.43 16.59 6.20
N ALA A 174 -18.47 17.01 4.93
CA ALA A 174 -18.59 16.11 3.79
C ALA A 174 -17.25 15.58 3.26
N TYR A 175 -16.14 16.19 3.67
CA TYR A 175 -14.79 15.87 3.17
C TYR A 175 -14.40 14.40 3.40
N ALA A 176 -14.21 13.97 4.65
CA ALA A 176 -13.73 12.62 4.94
C ALA A 176 -14.67 11.52 4.41
N PRO A 177 -16.01 11.62 4.54
CA PRO A 177 -16.92 10.66 3.91
C PRO A 177 -16.75 10.55 2.38
N SER A 178 -16.34 11.62 1.70
CA SER A 178 -16.15 11.60 0.24
C SER A 178 -14.91 10.84 -0.21
N ARG A 179 -13.99 10.49 0.70
CA ARG A 179 -12.74 9.78 0.42
C ARG A 179 -12.80 8.28 0.68
N VAL A 180 -13.67 7.82 1.60
CA VAL A 180 -13.66 6.43 2.12
C VAL A 180 -13.64 5.35 1.04
N GLY A 181 -14.43 5.47 -0.02
CA GLY A 181 -14.46 4.44 -1.07
C GLY A 181 -13.24 4.48 -2.00
N TRP A 182 -12.62 5.64 -2.17
CA TRP A 182 -11.32 5.79 -2.84
C TRP A 182 -10.24 5.05 -2.05
N GLU A 183 -10.07 5.39 -0.78
CA GLU A 183 -9.10 4.79 0.15
C GLU A 183 -9.22 3.26 0.26
N ARG A 184 -10.44 2.72 0.22
CA ARG A 184 -10.68 1.26 0.22
C ARG A 184 -10.21 0.55 -1.05
N THR A 185 -10.02 1.28 -2.15
CA THR A 185 -9.77 0.74 -3.49
C THR A 185 -8.60 1.40 -4.19
N GLU A 186 -7.78 2.14 -3.43
CA GLU A 186 -6.63 2.91 -3.87
C GLU A 186 -5.69 2.10 -4.77
N PRO A 187 -5.30 0.84 -4.46
CA PRO A 187 -4.45 0.05 -5.36
C PRO A 187 -5.05 -0.19 -6.75
N VAL A 188 -6.37 -0.23 -6.86
CA VAL A 188 -7.04 -0.35 -8.15
C VAL A 188 -7.10 0.99 -8.86
N ALA A 189 -7.30 2.09 -8.14
CA ALA A 189 -7.26 3.43 -8.69
C ALA A 189 -5.84 3.78 -9.20
N GLU A 190 -4.81 3.52 -8.40
CA GLU A 190 -3.41 3.77 -8.73
C GLU A 190 -2.91 2.91 -9.89
N SER A 191 -3.49 1.72 -10.11
CA SER A 191 -3.14 0.87 -11.26
C SER A 191 -3.32 1.55 -12.63
N PHE A 192 -4.11 2.63 -12.69
CA PHE A 192 -4.31 3.45 -13.87
C PHE A 192 -3.22 4.50 -14.10
N GLY A 193 -2.41 4.81 -13.09
CA GLY A 193 -1.23 5.68 -13.14
C GLY A 193 -1.48 7.19 -13.22
N ASP A 194 -2.61 7.64 -13.79
CA ASP A 194 -2.84 9.07 -14.05
C ASP A 194 -3.92 9.73 -13.18
N ILE A 195 -4.74 8.92 -12.50
CA ILE A 195 -5.90 9.41 -11.76
C ILE A 195 -5.54 9.89 -10.37
N ASP A 196 -4.68 9.15 -9.66
CA ASP A 196 -4.26 9.48 -8.30
C ASP A 196 -3.69 10.91 -8.21
N PRO A 197 -2.72 11.33 -9.06
CA PRO A 197 -2.17 12.68 -8.98
C PRO A 197 -3.17 13.82 -9.22
N LYS A 198 -4.36 13.51 -9.79
CA LYS A 198 -5.43 14.49 -10.03
C LYS A 198 -6.34 14.65 -8.83
N VAL A 199 -6.57 13.59 -8.06
CA VAL A 199 -7.59 13.58 -7.01
C VAL A 199 -6.99 13.54 -5.60
N ASP A 200 -5.81 12.94 -5.41
CA ASP A 200 -5.29 12.66 -4.06
C ASP A 200 -3.82 13.03 -3.80
N VAL A 201 -3.17 13.76 -4.73
CA VAL A 201 -1.79 14.20 -4.46
C VAL A 201 -1.71 15.19 -3.30
N ARG A 202 -0.81 14.91 -2.35
CA ARG A 202 -0.43 15.81 -1.25
C ARG A 202 0.50 16.92 -1.72
N GLU A 203 0.58 17.99 -0.93
CA GLU A 203 1.41 19.17 -1.26
C GLU A 203 2.91 18.84 -1.48
N ASP A 204 3.45 17.88 -0.72
CA ASP A 204 4.84 17.42 -0.82
C ASP A 204 5.09 16.30 -1.85
N GLY A 205 4.01 15.77 -2.41
CA GLY A 205 4.01 14.85 -3.55
C GLY A 205 4.05 15.56 -4.91
N LEU A 206 3.79 16.88 -4.95
CA LEU A 206 3.75 17.64 -6.20
C LEU A 206 5.10 17.65 -6.94
N GLU A 207 5.03 17.40 -8.24
CA GLU A 207 6.15 17.64 -9.15
C GLU A 207 6.30 19.13 -9.49
N ASP A 208 7.51 19.53 -9.90
CA ASP A 208 7.81 20.92 -10.28
C ASP A 208 6.89 21.40 -11.41
N GLY A 209 6.06 22.40 -11.10
CA GLY A 209 5.11 22.99 -12.05
C GLY A 209 3.79 22.22 -12.20
N GLN A 210 3.59 21.12 -11.46
CA GLN A 210 2.31 20.42 -11.42
C GLN A 210 1.22 21.34 -10.84
N LYS A 211 0.06 21.39 -11.51
CA LYS A 211 -1.11 22.06 -10.95
C LYS A 211 -1.67 21.20 -9.83
N TRP A 212 -1.73 21.73 -8.60
CA TRP A 212 -2.34 21.04 -7.48
C TRP A 212 -3.87 21.06 -7.57
N THR A 213 -4.49 19.89 -7.61
CA THR A 213 -5.95 19.66 -7.68
C THR A 213 -6.38 18.67 -6.60
N GLY A 214 -7.62 18.18 -6.63
CA GLY A 214 -8.05 17.08 -5.77
C GLY A 214 -8.47 17.46 -4.34
N TRP A 215 -8.64 16.43 -3.51
CA TRP A 215 -9.09 16.52 -2.13
C TRP A 215 -8.15 17.34 -1.27
N HIS A 216 -6.85 17.02 -1.22
CA HIS A 216 -5.90 17.72 -0.33
C HIS A 216 -5.71 19.21 -0.66
N ARG A 217 -5.81 19.60 -1.94
CA ARG A 217 -5.84 21.01 -2.30
C ARG A 217 -7.06 21.71 -1.70
N LEU A 218 -8.23 21.08 -1.72
CA LEU A 218 -9.46 21.62 -1.13
C LEU A 218 -9.42 21.55 0.41
N GLU A 219 -8.87 20.50 0.99
CA GLU A 219 -8.59 20.32 2.42
C GLU A 219 -7.81 21.52 2.97
N LYS A 220 -6.69 21.89 2.33
CA LYS A 220 -5.91 23.08 2.70
C LYS A 220 -6.77 24.34 2.75
N SER A 221 -7.63 24.57 1.76
CA SER A 221 -8.51 25.74 1.74
C SER A 221 -9.52 25.74 2.88
N LEU A 222 -10.03 24.57 3.25
CA LEU A 222 -11.05 24.44 4.29
C LEU A 222 -10.47 24.59 5.71
N TRP A 223 -9.32 23.98 5.99
CA TRP A 223 -8.75 23.94 7.35
C TRP A 223 -7.63 24.95 7.58
N HIS A 224 -6.69 25.10 6.63
CA HIS A 224 -5.56 26.00 6.77
C HIS A 224 -5.92 27.44 6.37
N ASP A 225 -6.38 27.64 5.13
CA ASP A 225 -6.73 28.98 4.63
C ASP A 225 -8.08 29.47 5.21
N LYS A 226 -8.92 28.53 5.66
CA LYS A 226 -10.26 28.76 6.23
C LYS A 226 -11.15 29.62 5.34
N LYS A 227 -10.99 29.46 4.02
CA LYS A 227 -11.67 30.28 3.01
C LYS A 227 -11.80 29.51 1.72
N ILE A 228 -13.01 29.51 1.17
CA ILE A 228 -13.31 29.02 -0.17
C ILE A 228 -13.17 30.18 -1.16
N THR A 229 -12.38 29.99 -2.20
CA THR A 229 -12.14 30.92 -3.31
C THR A 229 -12.90 30.50 -4.57
N ASP A 230 -12.93 31.36 -5.60
CA ASP A 230 -13.53 30.99 -6.88
C ASP A 230 -12.73 29.91 -7.63
N GLU A 231 -11.43 29.74 -7.34
CA GLU A 231 -10.66 28.62 -7.88
C GLU A 231 -11.08 27.32 -7.21
N ASP A 232 -11.30 27.31 -5.89
CA ASP A 232 -11.73 26.09 -5.17
C ASP A 232 -13.08 25.57 -5.68
N LYS A 233 -13.98 26.47 -6.09
CA LYS A 233 -15.26 26.07 -6.73
C LYS A 233 -15.04 25.34 -8.07
N LYS A 234 -14.04 25.75 -8.85
CA LYS A 234 -13.67 25.06 -10.10
C LYS A 234 -12.96 23.74 -9.82
N LEU A 235 -12.09 23.71 -8.81
CA LEU A 235 -11.41 22.48 -8.38
C LEU A 235 -12.40 21.44 -7.84
N ALA A 236 -13.45 21.87 -7.15
CA ALA A 236 -14.54 20.98 -6.73
C ALA A 236 -15.30 20.36 -7.92
N ASP A 237 -15.55 21.12 -8.99
CA ASP A 237 -16.13 20.58 -10.23
C ASP A 237 -15.15 19.63 -10.95
N GLN A 238 -13.86 19.96 -10.94
CA GLN A 238 -12.80 19.13 -11.50
C GLN A 238 -12.71 17.78 -10.77
N LEU A 239 -12.69 17.78 -9.43
CA LEU A 239 -12.67 16.55 -8.62
C LEU A 239 -13.83 15.61 -8.97
N VAL A 240 -15.06 16.12 -9.08
CA VAL A 240 -16.22 15.30 -9.48
C VAL A 240 -16.05 14.76 -10.92
N THR A 241 -15.43 15.53 -11.80
CA THR A 241 -15.16 15.10 -13.19
C THR A 241 -14.15 13.96 -13.22
N ASP A 242 -13.05 14.09 -12.48
CA ASP A 242 -12.00 13.07 -12.38
C ASP A 242 -12.52 11.79 -11.71
N LEU A 243 -13.35 11.90 -10.66
CA LEU A 243 -13.98 10.74 -10.03
C LEU A 243 -15.02 10.04 -10.91
N LYS A 244 -15.70 10.78 -11.80
CA LYS A 244 -16.55 10.19 -12.84
C LYS A 244 -15.72 9.42 -13.87
N ASP A 245 -14.55 9.95 -14.26
CA ASP A 245 -13.63 9.21 -15.13
C ASP A 245 -13.17 7.91 -14.45
N TRP A 246 -12.72 8.01 -13.20
CA TRP A 246 -12.35 6.85 -12.38
C TRP A 246 -13.47 5.79 -12.32
N GLN A 247 -14.70 6.19 -11.95
CA GLN A 247 -15.86 5.30 -11.87
C GLN A 247 -16.11 4.54 -13.19
N ASN A 248 -15.94 5.21 -14.34
CA ASN A 248 -16.13 4.60 -15.65
C ASN A 248 -14.99 3.63 -16.03
N ARG A 249 -13.79 3.86 -15.50
CA ARG A 249 -12.59 3.08 -15.82
C ARG A 249 -12.42 1.89 -14.88
N VAL A 250 -12.88 1.97 -13.63
CA VAL A 250 -12.51 1.03 -12.57
C VAL A 250 -12.85 -0.44 -12.91
N GLY A 251 -13.97 -0.68 -13.59
CA GLY A 251 -14.35 -2.01 -14.08
C GLY A 251 -13.40 -2.62 -15.14
N THR A 252 -12.56 -1.80 -15.77
CA THR A 252 -11.60 -2.19 -16.82
C THR A 252 -10.22 -2.55 -16.29
N ALA A 253 -9.94 -2.35 -15.00
CA ALA A 253 -8.65 -2.66 -14.39
C ALA A 253 -8.23 -4.13 -14.64
N ASP A 254 -6.94 -4.38 -14.85
CA ASP A 254 -6.38 -5.72 -14.99
C ASP A 254 -6.17 -6.36 -13.61
N ILE A 255 -7.26 -6.87 -13.03
CA ILE A 255 -7.24 -7.50 -11.70
C ILE A 255 -6.89 -8.99 -11.80
N THR A 256 -5.90 -9.41 -11.03
CA THR A 256 -5.49 -10.81 -10.81
C THR A 256 -5.54 -11.15 -9.32
N PRO A 257 -5.50 -12.43 -8.92
CA PRO A 257 -5.45 -12.81 -7.51
C PRO A 257 -4.21 -12.25 -6.80
N THR A 258 -3.06 -12.25 -7.48
CA THR A 258 -1.83 -11.65 -6.94
C THR A 258 -1.94 -10.14 -6.82
N SER A 259 -2.57 -9.45 -7.78
CA SER A 259 -2.74 -7.99 -7.68
C SER A 259 -3.69 -7.60 -6.54
N MET A 260 -4.72 -8.41 -6.25
CA MET A 260 -5.56 -8.23 -5.06
C MET A 260 -4.76 -8.34 -3.76
N ALA A 261 -3.89 -9.36 -3.66
CA ALA A 261 -3.06 -9.57 -2.48
C ALA A 261 -1.98 -8.49 -2.32
N ASN A 262 -1.32 -8.10 -3.41
CA ASN A 262 -0.30 -7.06 -3.39
C ASN A 262 -0.91 -5.69 -3.09
N GLY A 263 -2.07 -5.36 -3.68
CA GLY A 263 -2.78 -4.12 -3.34
C GLY A 263 -3.25 -4.09 -1.89
N ALA A 264 -3.68 -5.23 -1.32
CA ALA A 264 -3.93 -5.29 0.12
C ALA A 264 -2.68 -4.95 0.93
N LYS A 265 -1.50 -5.40 0.49
CA LYS A 265 -0.24 -5.11 1.16
C LYS A 265 0.19 -3.64 1.02
N GLU A 266 -0.03 -3.06 -0.15
CA GLU A 266 0.24 -1.65 -0.52
C GLU A 266 -0.53 -0.68 0.40
N LEU A 267 -1.84 -0.91 0.55
CA LEU A 267 -2.69 -0.20 1.51
C LEU A 267 -2.11 -0.16 2.93
N LEU A 268 -1.48 -1.26 3.38
CA LEU A 268 -0.83 -1.31 4.70
C LEU A 268 0.56 -0.65 4.71
N ASP A 269 1.28 -0.60 3.59
CA ASP A 269 2.55 0.15 3.47
C ASP A 269 2.31 1.66 3.52
N GLU A 270 1.30 2.16 2.82
CA GLU A 270 0.88 3.58 2.88
C GLU A 270 0.50 3.98 4.31
N VAL A 271 -0.28 3.12 4.97
CA VAL A 271 -0.65 3.34 6.37
C VAL A 271 0.61 3.40 7.26
N ALA A 272 1.55 2.48 7.06
CA ALA A 272 2.76 2.39 7.87
C ALA A 272 3.70 3.59 7.72
N THR A 273 3.68 4.25 6.57
CA THR A 273 4.69 5.27 6.23
C THR A 273 4.15 6.69 6.18
N GLY A 274 2.90 6.89 5.73
CA GLY A 274 2.27 8.22 5.67
C GLY A 274 1.16 8.42 6.72
N LYS A 275 0.14 7.56 6.73
CA LYS A 275 -1.08 7.81 7.55
C LYS A 275 -0.79 7.69 9.06
N VAL A 276 0.14 6.81 9.48
CA VAL A 276 0.54 6.71 10.90
C VAL A 276 1.38 7.91 11.40
N THR A 277 1.98 8.69 10.52
CA THR A 277 2.66 9.94 10.93
C THR A 277 1.71 11.13 10.93
N GLY A 278 0.55 11.00 10.27
CA GLY A 278 -0.45 12.06 10.13
C GLY A 278 -0.16 12.97 8.93
N GLU A 279 0.59 12.46 7.96
CA GLU A 279 1.04 13.22 6.80
C GLU A 279 -0.03 13.32 5.69
N GLU A 280 -0.98 12.38 5.70
CA GLU A 280 -2.08 12.28 4.74
C GLU A 280 -2.99 13.49 4.85
N GLU A 281 -3.59 13.64 6.02
CA GLU A 281 -4.58 14.66 6.32
C GLU A 281 -3.97 15.76 7.18
N ARG A 282 -2.90 16.37 6.66
CA ARG A 282 -2.06 17.32 7.41
C ARG A 282 -2.78 18.59 7.86
N TYR A 283 -3.97 18.89 7.34
CA TYR A 283 -4.75 20.06 7.73
C TYR A 283 -6.04 19.69 8.47
N SER A 284 -6.71 18.62 8.06
CA SER A 284 -8.00 18.17 8.60
C SER A 284 -7.83 17.23 9.80
N HIS A 285 -6.71 16.50 9.82
CA HIS A 285 -6.35 15.47 10.79
C HIS A 285 -7.40 14.36 10.87
N THR A 286 -7.95 13.95 9.73
CA THR A 286 -8.89 12.83 9.60
C THR A 286 -8.22 11.51 9.24
N ASP A 287 -6.90 11.37 9.39
CA ASP A 287 -6.10 10.22 8.95
C ASP A 287 -6.62 8.85 9.42
N LEU A 288 -7.30 8.77 10.58
CA LEU A 288 -7.90 7.52 11.08
C LEU A 288 -9.08 7.04 10.24
N VAL A 289 -9.76 7.93 9.52
CA VAL A 289 -10.82 7.58 8.56
C VAL A 289 -10.19 6.84 7.38
N ASP A 290 -9.12 7.41 6.82
CA ASP A 290 -8.40 6.86 5.67
C ASP A 290 -7.72 5.54 6.06
N PHE A 291 -7.04 5.52 7.21
CA PHE A 291 -6.46 4.31 7.80
C PHE A 291 -7.51 3.19 7.89
N LYS A 292 -8.68 3.43 8.51
CA LYS A 292 -9.71 2.39 8.62
C LYS A 292 -10.21 1.96 7.23
N ALA A 293 -10.36 2.89 6.30
CA ALA A 293 -10.76 2.57 4.93
C ALA A 293 -9.73 1.67 4.22
N ASN A 294 -8.43 1.94 4.33
CA ASN A 294 -7.39 1.10 3.76
C ASN A 294 -7.38 -0.30 4.38
N VAL A 295 -7.51 -0.40 5.71
CA VAL A 295 -7.59 -1.70 6.40
C VAL A 295 -8.79 -2.50 5.89
N GLU A 296 -9.96 -1.89 5.74
CA GLU A 296 -11.14 -2.57 5.21
C GLU A 296 -10.97 -2.99 3.73
N GLY A 297 -10.29 -2.18 2.93
CA GLY A 297 -9.91 -2.53 1.55
C GLY A 297 -9.03 -3.78 1.50
N ALA A 298 -7.98 -3.81 2.33
CA ALA A 298 -7.07 -4.93 2.47
C ALA A 298 -7.78 -6.19 2.99
N GLU A 299 -8.63 -6.05 4.02
CA GLU A 299 -9.46 -7.14 4.56
C GLU A 299 -10.40 -7.72 3.50
N LYS A 300 -10.99 -6.87 2.65
CA LYS A 300 -11.88 -7.33 1.59
C LYS A 300 -11.16 -8.22 0.58
N SER A 301 -9.98 -7.80 0.13
CA SER A 301 -9.13 -8.60 -0.75
C SER A 301 -8.73 -9.91 -0.08
N TYR A 302 -8.23 -9.84 1.16
CA TYR A 302 -7.85 -11.01 1.94
C TYR A 302 -9.02 -11.99 2.11
N ALA A 303 -10.20 -11.52 2.52
CA ALA A 303 -11.37 -12.37 2.75
C ALA A 303 -11.81 -13.14 1.49
N LEU A 304 -11.69 -12.54 0.31
CA LEU A 304 -12.00 -13.19 -0.97
C LEU A 304 -10.97 -14.26 -1.36
N LEU A 305 -9.71 -14.05 -0.99
CA LEU A 305 -8.58 -14.95 -1.28
C LEU A 305 -8.40 -16.06 -0.24
N LYS A 306 -8.87 -15.81 0.99
CA LYS A 306 -8.73 -16.68 2.16
C LYS A 306 -9.07 -18.15 1.92
N PRO A 307 -10.14 -18.54 1.17
CA PRO A 307 -10.44 -19.96 0.97
C PRO A 307 -9.31 -20.75 0.29
N VAL A 308 -8.59 -20.13 -0.65
CA VAL A 308 -7.46 -20.76 -1.34
C VAL A 308 -6.20 -20.64 -0.49
N ALA A 309 -5.95 -19.45 0.07
CA ALA A 309 -4.81 -19.23 0.96
C ALA A 309 -4.83 -20.19 2.18
N GLN A 310 -6.00 -20.52 2.72
CA GLN A 310 -6.16 -21.42 3.87
C GLN A 310 -5.75 -22.86 3.57
N GLU A 311 -5.96 -23.32 2.32
CA GLU A 311 -5.54 -24.66 1.88
C GLU A 311 -4.04 -24.70 1.58
N ASN A 312 -3.51 -23.62 1.03
CA ASN A 312 -2.11 -23.51 0.66
C ASN A 312 -1.21 -23.21 1.87
N ASP A 313 -1.64 -22.35 2.78
CA ASP A 313 -0.90 -21.94 3.97
C ASP A 313 -1.85 -21.60 5.14
N ALA A 314 -2.24 -22.63 5.89
CA ALA A 314 -3.13 -22.49 7.04
C ALA A 314 -2.53 -21.69 8.20
N ALA A 315 -1.21 -21.71 8.35
CA ALA A 315 -0.52 -20.98 9.40
C ALA A 315 -0.57 -19.48 9.12
N LEU A 316 -0.27 -19.09 7.87
CA LEU A 316 -0.39 -17.71 7.42
C LEU A 316 -1.81 -17.17 7.62
N VAL A 317 -2.85 -17.90 7.22
CA VAL A 317 -4.25 -17.46 7.40
C VAL A 317 -4.62 -17.28 8.88
N THR A 318 -4.12 -18.14 9.76
CA THR A 318 -4.33 -17.99 11.21
C THR A 318 -3.67 -16.72 11.75
N GLU A 319 -2.47 -16.40 11.26
CA GLU A 319 -1.76 -15.19 11.63
C GLU A 319 -2.47 -13.94 11.10
N LEU A 320 -2.87 -13.92 9.82
CA LEU A 320 -3.61 -12.82 9.21
C LEU A 320 -4.93 -12.53 9.93
N ASP A 321 -5.71 -13.57 10.25
CA ASP A 321 -6.96 -13.41 11.02
C ASP A 321 -6.73 -12.73 12.37
N LYS A 322 -5.65 -13.11 13.05
CA LYS A 322 -5.28 -12.55 14.35
C LYS A 322 -4.86 -11.08 14.21
N GLU A 323 -4.00 -10.76 13.26
CA GLU A 323 -3.44 -9.41 13.12
C GLU A 323 -4.47 -8.40 12.58
N PHE A 324 -5.34 -8.80 11.63
CA PHE A 324 -6.47 -7.96 11.21
C PHE A 324 -7.41 -7.67 12.38
N ALA A 325 -7.83 -8.68 13.13
CA ALA A 325 -8.71 -8.49 14.29
C ALA A 325 -8.07 -7.62 15.38
N ALA A 326 -6.75 -7.71 15.58
CA ALA A 326 -6.02 -6.89 16.54
C ALA A 326 -5.96 -5.42 16.09
N LEU A 327 -5.69 -5.17 14.80
CA LEU A 327 -5.63 -3.82 14.24
C LEU A 327 -7.00 -3.14 14.25
N ASP A 328 -8.06 -3.87 13.90
CA ASP A 328 -9.43 -3.37 13.96
C ASP A 328 -9.87 -3.01 15.38
N ALA A 329 -9.59 -3.89 16.34
CA ALA A 329 -9.87 -3.62 17.74
C ALA A 329 -9.07 -2.42 18.29
N LEU A 330 -7.87 -2.16 17.73
CA LEU A 330 -7.07 -1.00 18.08
C LEU A 330 -7.66 0.29 17.50
N LEU A 331 -8.03 0.29 16.22
CA LEU A 331 -8.68 1.44 15.57
C LEU A 331 -10.01 1.79 16.26
N ASP A 332 -10.78 0.79 16.69
CA ASP A 332 -12.03 0.98 17.43
C ASP A 332 -11.89 1.81 18.71
N LYS A 333 -10.70 1.83 19.34
CA LYS A 333 -10.45 2.66 20.53
C LYS A 333 -10.54 4.17 20.23
N TYR A 334 -10.42 4.55 18.96
CA TYR A 334 -10.37 5.94 18.51
C TYR A 334 -11.72 6.46 17.99
N ARG A 335 -12.80 5.71 18.16
CA ARG A 335 -14.17 6.13 17.84
C ARG A 335 -15.12 5.79 18.98
N ALA A 336 -16.18 6.57 19.13
CA ALA A 336 -17.16 6.36 20.21
C ALA A 336 -18.14 5.21 19.87
N ASP A 337 -18.37 4.97 18.58
CA ASP A 337 -19.26 3.95 18.05
C ASP A 337 -18.52 3.21 16.94
N LYS A 338 -18.39 1.89 17.06
CA LYS A 338 -17.69 1.03 16.11
C LYS A 338 -18.39 0.89 14.76
N ASP A 339 -19.68 1.23 14.70
CA ASP A 339 -20.44 1.22 13.45
C ASP A 339 -20.37 2.59 12.74
N SER A 340 -19.65 3.56 13.33
CA SER A 340 -19.48 4.91 12.82
C SER A 340 -18.09 5.13 12.23
N TYR A 341 -18.05 5.98 11.20
CA TYR A 341 -16.82 6.53 10.62
C TYR A 341 -16.36 7.83 11.30
N VAL A 342 -16.98 8.21 12.42
CA VAL A 342 -16.56 9.37 13.20
C VAL A 342 -15.44 8.97 14.15
N PHE A 343 -14.20 9.16 13.70
CA PHE A 343 -12.99 9.00 14.51
C PHE A 343 -12.62 10.29 15.24
N THR A 344 -11.81 10.14 16.30
CA THR A 344 -11.11 11.28 16.92
C THR A 344 -10.12 11.88 15.92
N SER A 345 -9.84 13.17 16.08
CA SER A 345 -8.82 13.84 15.26
C SER A 345 -7.42 13.28 15.55
N TYR A 346 -6.61 13.10 14.52
CA TYR A 346 -5.28 12.51 14.63
C TYR A 346 -4.30 13.31 15.49
N ASP A 347 -4.53 14.62 15.64
CA ASP A 347 -3.80 15.49 16.57
C ASP A 347 -3.92 15.06 18.03
N THR A 348 -5.00 14.36 18.37
CA THR A 348 -5.23 13.84 19.73
C THR A 348 -4.53 12.51 19.98
N VAL A 349 -4.04 11.84 18.93
CA VAL A 349 -3.31 10.59 19.02
C VAL A 349 -1.87 10.90 19.40
N GLY A 350 -1.55 10.75 20.68
CA GLY A 350 -0.20 10.98 21.21
C GLY A 350 0.82 9.94 20.72
N ALA A 351 2.10 10.22 20.93
CA ALA A 351 3.22 9.39 20.45
C ALA A 351 3.12 7.89 20.82
N ALA A 352 2.60 7.58 22.01
CA ALA A 352 2.39 6.19 22.42
C ALA A 352 1.30 5.50 21.57
N GLY A 353 0.20 6.18 21.28
CA GLY A 353 -0.87 5.66 20.42
C GLY A 353 -0.42 5.51 18.97
N ARG A 354 0.34 6.49 18.44
CA ARG A 354 0.93 6.39 17.09
C ARG A 354 1.91 5.21 16.99
N LYS A 355 2.71 4.98 18.04
CA LYS A 355 3.57 3.80 18.13
C LYS A 355 2.77 2.49 18.18
N GLU A 356 1.70 2.42 18.96
CA GLU A 356 0.84 1.22 19.04
C GLU A 356 0.20 0.92 17.67
N LEU A 357 -0.29 1.94 16.96
CA LEU A 357 -0.81 1.80 15.60
C LEU A 357 0.28 1.33 14.63
N SER A 358 1.47 1.94 14.66
CA SER A 358 2.59 1.55 13.80
C SER A 358 3.03 0.10 14.05
N ASP A 359 3.13 -0.31 15.32
CA ASP A 359 3.52 -1.69 15.67
C ASP A 359 2.47 -2.70 15.16
N ALA A 360 1.18 -2.39 15.28
CA ALA A 360 0.09 -3.25 14.80
C ALA A 360 0.05 -3.35 13.27
N VAL A 361 0.26 -2.23 12.57
CA VAL A 361 0.36 -2.22 11.10
C VAL A 361 1.54 -3.06 10.64
N ASN A 362 2.71 -2.89 11.26
CA ASN A 362 3.90 -3.68 10.93
C ASN A 362 3.69 -5.18 11.20
N ALA A 363 3.00 -5.53 12.28
CA ALA A 363 2.67 -6.91 12.61
C ALA A 363 1.76 -7.57 11.57
N LEU A 364 0.84 -6.82 10.96
CA LEU A 364 -0.01 -7.29 9.87
C LEU A 364 0.69 -7.25 8.51
N ALA A 365 1.48 -6.21 8.24
CA ALA A 365 2.10 -5.97 6.95
C ALA A 365 3.06 -7.10 6.54
N GLU A 366 3.85 -7.65 7.46
CA GLU A 366 4.74 -8.77 7.13
C GLU A 366 3.96 -9.98 6.61
N PRO A 367 3.02 -10.59 7.38
CA PRO A 367 2.34 -11.79 6.91
C PRO A 367 1.51 -11.48 5.66
N LEU A 368 0.91 -10.29 5.56
CA LEU A 368 0.13 -9.91 4.39
C LEU A 368 0.96 -9.90 3.10
N SER A 369 2.26 -9.64 3.18
CA SER A 369 3.15 -9.69 2.02
C SER A 369 3.32 -11.09 1.42
N LYS A 370 3.02 -12.14 2.20
CA LYS A 370 3.07 -13.54 1.76
C LYS A 370 1.76 -14.00 1.11
N LEU A 371 0.69 -13.21 1.20
CA LEU A 371 -0.62 -13.60 0.70
C LEU A 371 -0.62 -13.87 -0.81
N ALA A 372 0.12 -13.07 -1.59
CA ALA A 372 0.21 -13.26 -3.03
C ALA A 372 0.80 -14.63 -3.36
N ALA A 373 1.92 -15.00 -2.75
CA ALA A 373 2.53 -16.32 -2.91
C ALA A 373 1.61 -17.45 -2.44
N ALA A 374 0.86 -17.25 -1.34
CA ALA A 374 -0.07 -18.24 -0.81
C ALA A 374 -1.28 -18.52 -1.72
N VAL A 375 -1.61 -17.62 -2.67
CA VAL A 375 -2.71 -17.83 -3.64
C VAL A 375 -2.22 -18.25 -5.03
N VAL A 376 -0.90 -18.38 -5.20
CA VAL A 376 -0.31 -19.03 -6.37
C VAL A 376 -0.35 -20.55 -6.17
N THR A 377 -0.61 -21.30 -7.24
CA THR A 377 -0.72 -22.78 -7.23
C THR A 377 0.49 -23.46 -6.57
N LYS A 378 0.23 -24.48 -5.77
CA LYS A 378 1.26 -25.44 -5.30
C LYS A 378 1.62 -26.47 -6.36
#